data_AF-A0A5J5PG55-F1
#
_entry.id   AF-A0A5J5PG55-F1
#
_cell.length_a   1.000
_cell.length_b   1.000
_cell.length_c   1.000
_cell.angle_alpha   90.00
_cell.angle_beta   90.00
_cell.angle_gamma   90.00
#
_symmetry.space_group_name_H-M   'P 1'
#
loop_
_entity.id
_entity.type
_entity.pdbx_description
1 polymer ?
#
loop_
_entity_poly.entity_id
_entity_poly.type
_entity_poly.pdbx_seq_one_letter_code
_entity_poly.pdbx_strand_id
1 'polypeptide(L)'
;MSASAAEALEYHSKDFKWDTLRQEIENDPSLNYHFLPFVYPQPEQQLSKDPIKAWQSFHIQHSSGKFFKERRYLLKEFPELVSCGDGCKVLEVGCGNGSSALPILRGNEKIILYACDCSNETLQRAKEFVAASNVASMLEKKEPLKLVHGQWKKEAVALVV
;
A
#
# COMPACT_ATOMS: atom_id res chain seq x y z
N MET A 1 35.74 11.13 -27.44
CA MET A 1 35.46 10.62 -26.08
C MET A 1 33.99 10.26 -26.05
N SER A 2 33.64 8.97 -25.95
CA SER A 2 32.25 8.53 -25.81
C SER A 2 31.86 8.64 -24.34
N ALA A 3 30.80 9.38 -24.05
CA ALA A 3 30.18 9.36 -22.73
C ALA A 3 29.66 7.95 -22.45
N SER A 4 30.13 7.30 -21.39
CA SER A 4 29.49 6.08 -20.90
C SER A 4 28.10 6.46 -20.41
N ALA A 5 27.06 5.90 -21.01
CA ALA A 5 25.72 5.99 -20.47
C ALA A 5 25.77 5.46 -19.03
N ALA A 6 25.33 6.29 -18.07
CA ALA A 6 25.17 5.84 -16.69
C ALA A 6 24.13 4.71 -16.70
N GLU A 7 24.59 3.49 -16.51
CA GLU A 7 23.74 2.31 -16.35
C GLU A 7 22.91 2.54 -15.08
N ALA A 8 21.59 2.68 -15.23
CA ALA A 8 20.70 2.76 -14.09
C ALA A 8 20.79 1.42 -13.35
N LEU A 9 21.50 1.41 -12.22
CA LEU A 9 21.57 0.24 -11.34
C LEU A 9 20.14 -0.10 -10.91
N GLU A 10 19.61 -1.21 -11.42
CA GLU A 10 18.35 -1.78 -10.95
C GLU A 10 18.52 -2.15 -9.47
N TYR A 11 17.69 -1.54 -8.63
CA TYR A 11 17.70 -1.76 -7.18
C TYR A 11 16.63 -2.80 -6.86
N HIS A 12 17.03 -3.95 -6.35
CA HIS A 12 16.12 -5.01 -5.94
C HIS A 12 16.06 -5.12 -4.41
N SER A 13 14.91 -5.56 -3.90
CA SER A 13 14.72 -5.80 -2.45
C SER A 13 15.72 -6.82 -1.86
N LYS A 14 16.25 -7.71 -2.70
CA LYS A 14 17.29 -8.72 -2.37
C LYS A 14 18.72 -8.17 -2.35
N ASP A 15 18.94 -6.94 -2.80
CA ASP A 15 20.27 -6.31 -2.77
C ASP A 15 20.64 -5.86 -1.34
N PHE A 16 19.66 -5.88 -0.44
CA PHE A 16 19.80 -5.51 0.96
C PHE A 16 19.71 -6.75 1.83
N LYS A 17 20.74 -6.95 2.65
CA LYS A 17 20.72 -7.99 3.70
C LYS A 17 19.87 -7.50 4.87
N TRP A 18 18.55 -7.49 4.70
CA TRP A 18 17.61 -6.94 5.68
C TRP A 18 17.73 -7.59 7.05
N ASP A 19 17.99 -8.91 7.12
CA ASP A 19 18.19 -9.59 8.40
C ASP A 19 19.44 -9.09 9.14
N THR A 20 20.52 -8.82 8.39
CA THR A 20 21.75 -8.24 8.94
C THR A 20 21.52 -6.81 9.39
N LEU A 21 20.94 -5.97 8.54
CA LEU A 21 20.64 -4.57 8.88
C LEU A 21 19.70 -4.47 10.08
N ARG A 22 18.69 -5.35 10.14
CA ARG A 22 17.78 -5.44 11.29
C ARG A 22 18.54 -5.73 12.57
N GLN A 23 19.40 -6.76 12.56
CA GLN A 23 20.22 -7.10 13.73
C GLN A 23 21.15 -5.95 14.14
N GLU A 24 21.75 -5.24 13.18
CA GLU A 24 22.60 -4.08 13.48
C GLU A 24 21.81 -2.97 14.19
N ILE A 25 20.62 -2.62 13.68
CA ILE A 25 19.76 -1.58 14.27
C ILE A 25 19.22 -1.99 15.65
N GLU A 26 18.76 -3.24 15.81
CA GLU A 26 18.22 -3.74 17.07
C GLU A 26 19.30 -3.86 18.17
N ASN A 27 20.56 -4.06 17.78
CA ASN A 27 21.68 -4.15 18.73
C ASN A 27 22.38 -2.81 18.99
N ASP A 28 22.09 -1.75 18.23
CA ASP A 28 22.68 -0.42 18.45
C ASP A 28 22.07 0.25 19.69
N PRO A 29 22.83 0.40 20.80
CA PRO A 29 22.29 0.97 22.03
C PRO A 29 21.89 2.43 21.87
N SER A 30 22.47 3.14 20.89
CA SER A 30 22.13 4.53 20.61
C SER A 30 20.73 4.67 20.01
N LEU A 31 20.20 3.63 19.36
CA LEU A 31 18.88 3.61 18.71
C LEU A 31 17.77 3.05 19.60
N ASN A 32 18.08 2.67 20.85
CA ASN A 32 17.12 2.08 21.78
C ASN A 32 15.83 2.91 21.97
N TYR A 33 15.91 4.23 21.80
CA TYR A 33 14.77 5.14 21.90
C TYR A 33 13.65 4.82 20.89
N HIS A 34 13.95 4.20 19.75
CA HIS A 34 12.93 3.77 18.77
C HIS A 34 12.06 2.62 19.27
N PHE A 35 12.55 1.83 20.23
CA PHE A 35 11.83 0.70 20.81
C PHE A 35 11.08 1.05 22.11
N LEU A 36 11.32 2.25 22.65
CA LEU A 36 10.60 2.73 23.83
C LEU A 36 9.18 3.18 23.45
N PRO A 37 8.18 2.99 24.33
CA PRO A 37 6.87 3.57 24.13
C PRO A 37 7.01 5.07 23.90
N PHE A 38 6.38 5.59 22.85
CA PHE A 38 6.41 7.01 22.55
C PHE A 38 5.78 7.79 23.71
N VAL A 39 6.62 8.49 24.48
CA VAL A 39 6.16 9.37 25.56
C VAL A 39 5.80 10.70 24.94
N TYR A 40 4.51 10.93 24.73
CA TYR A 40 4.01 12.26 24.33
C TYR A 40 4.41 13.28 25.41
N PRO A 41 5.23 14.30 25.10
CA PRO A 41 5.35 15.45 25.97
C PRO A 41 3.97 16.09 26.00
N GLN A 42 3.32 16.15 27.16
CA GLN A 42 2.05 16.85 27.30
C GLN A 42 2.34 18.35 27.40
N PRO A 43 1.87 19.15 26.43
CA PRO A 43 1.30 20.42 26.76
C PRO A 43 -0.21 20.33 26.55
N GLU A 44 -0.91 20.69 27.62
CA GLU A 44 -2.35 20.89 27.71
C GLU A 44 -2.88 21.66 26.47
N GLN A 45 -3.98 21.18 25.87
CA GLN A 45 -4.79 21.82 24.81
C GLN A 45 -4.54 21.48 23.32
N GLN A 46 -4.14 20.25 22.97
CA GLN A 46 -4.47 19.71 21.64
C GLN A 46 -5.48 18.59 21.75
N LEU A 47 -6.75 18.98 21.57
CA LEU A 47 -7.92 18.17 21.27
C LEU A 47 -7.51 16.75 20.86
N SER A 48 -7.95 15.73 21.59
CA SER A 48 -7.80 14.32 21.27
C SER A 48 -8.37 14.03 19.88
N LYS A 49 -7.60 14.37 18.84
CA LYS A 49 -7.94 14.11 17.45
C LYS A 49 -7.66 12.64 17.26
N ASP A 50 -8.71 11.86 17.47
CA ASP A 50 -8.77 10.47 17.05
C ASP A 50 -8.14 10.38 15.64
N PRO A 51 -6.97 9.73 15.50
CA PRO A 51 -6.21 9.74 14.26
C PRO A 51 -7.01 9.07 13.12
N ILE A 52 -7.90 8.13 13.47
CA ILE A 52 -8.80 7.49 12.51
C ILE A 52 -9.82 8.52 11.99
N LYS A 53 -10.38 9.36 12.87
CA LYS A 53 -11.30 10.45 12.44
C LYS A 53 -10.60 11.52 11.62
N ALA A 54 -9.36 11.86 11.96
CA ALA A 54 -8.56 12.78 11.15
C ALA A 54 -8.32 12.20 9.75
N TRP A 55 -7.99 10.91 9.66
CA TRP A 55 -7.79 10.19 8.40
C TRP A 55 -9.07 10.08 7.56
N GLN A 56 -10.19 9.73 8.20
CA GLN A 56 -11.53 9.73 7.59
C GLN A 56 -11.86 11.10 7.01
N SER A 57 -11.69 12.17 7.81
CA SER A 57 -11.98 13.54 7.40
C SER A 57 -11.16 13.95 6.18
N PHE A 58 -9.87 13.60 6.16
CA PHE A 58 -9.01 13.82 5.01
C PHE A 58 -9.55 13.14 3.74
N HIS A 59 -9.93 11.86 3.80
CA HIS A 59 -10.48 11.14 2.65
C HIS A 59 -11.83 11.71 2.18
N ILE A 60 -12.68 12.13 3.11
CA ILE A 60 -13.97 12.77 2.80
C ILE A 60 -13.72 14.10 2.06
N GLN A 61 -12.82 14.94 2.56
CA GLN A 61 -12.49 16.23 1.97
C GLN A 61 -11.92 16.10 0.54
N HIS A 62 -11.15 15.04 0.28
CA HIS A 62 -10.48 14.82 -1.00
C HIS A 62 -11.24 13.86 -1.94
N SER A 63 -12.54 13.66 -1.70
CA SER A 63 -13.35 12.69 -2.43
C SER A 63 -13.71 13.07 -3.86
N SER A 64 -13.68 14.37 -4.20
CA SER A 64 -13.77 14.78 -5.60
C SER A 64 -12.51 14.29 -6.31
N GLY A 65 -12.64 13.32 -7.22
CA GLY A 65 -11.58 12.49 -7.81
C GLY A 65 -10.40 13.16 -8.56
N LYS A 66 -10.10 14.43 -8.26
CA LYS A 66 -8.94 15.20 -8.73
C LYS A 66 -7.70 14.99 -7.87
N PHE A 67 -7.86 14.64 -6.59
CA PHE A 67 -6.74 14.50 -5.66
C PHE A 67 -6.00 13.17 -5.83
N PHE A 68 -6.75 12.07 -5.87
CA PHE A 68 -6.19 10.73 -5.93
C PHE A 68 -6.01 10.27 -7.39
N LYS A 69 -4.75 10.18 -7.82
CA LYS A 69 -4.38 9.70 -9.15
C LYS A 69 -4.02 8.22 -9.12
N GLU A 70 -4.31 7.52 -10.20
CA GLU A 70 -3.90 6.13 -10.40
C GLU A 70 -2.37 5.97 -10.30
N ARG A 71 -1.91 5.01 -9.52
CA ARG A 71 -0.47 4.74 -9.30
C ARG A 71 0.12 3.86 -10.41
N ARG A 72 0.07 4.33 -11.66
CA ARG A 72 0.45 3.53 -12.85
C ARG A 72 1.91 3.06 -12.88
N TYR A 73 2.79 3.72 -12.12
CA TYR A 73 4.19 3.34 -12.02
C TYR A 73 4.39 1.97 -11.33
N LEU A 74 3.39 1.48 -10.58
CA LEU A 74 3.49 0.22 -9.84
C LEU A 74 3.84 -0.98 -10.72
N LEU A 75 3.32 -1.04 -11.94
CA LEU A 75 3.64 -2.15 -12.86
C LEU A 75 5.07 -2.09 -13.38
N LYS A 76 5.71 -0.91 -13.32
CA LYS A 76 7.13 -0.73 -13.68
C LYS A 76 8.03 -1.08 -12.50
N GLU A 77 7.68 -0.61 -11.29
CA GLU A 77 8.47 -0.86 -10.08
C GLU A 77 8.38 -2.32 -9.61
N PHE A 78 7.24 -2.98 -9.86
CA PHE A 78 6.99 -4.36 -9.44
C PHE A 78 6.57 -5.23 -10.64
N PRO A 79 7.52 -5.63 -11.52
CA PRO A 79 7.23 -6.49 -12.68
C PRO A 79 6.60 -7.85 -12.32
N GLU A 80 6.79 -8.31 -11.08
CA GLU A 80 6.15 -9.51 -10.52
C GLU A 80 4.62 -9.44 -10.53
N LEU A 81 4.05 -8.24 -10.46
CA LEU A 81 2.59 -8.05 -10.54
C LEU A 81 2.05 -8.47 -11.90
N VAL A 82 2.83 -8.29 -12.96
CA VAL A 82 2.42 -8.65 -14.33
C VAL A 82 2.80 -10.11 -14.66
N SER A 83 3.91 -10.60 -14.11
CA SER A 83 4.46 -11.92 -14.45
C SER A 83 3.96 -13.08 -13.58
N CYS A 84 3.23 -12.81 -12.48
CA CYS A 84 2.73 -13.90 -11.64
C CYS A 84 1.60 -14.72 -12.29
N GLY A 85 1.62 -16.03 -12.02
CA GLY A 85 0.65 -16.99 -12.54
C GLY A 85 -0.70 -16.98 -11.83
N ASP A 86 -1.53 -17.99 -12.12
CA ASP A 86 -2.88 -18.12 -11.55
C ASP A 86 -2.84 -18.23 -10.02
N GLY A 87 -3.71 -17.48 -9.33
CA GLY A 87 -3.87 -17.56 -7.87
C GLY A 87 -2.88 -16.72 -7.05
N CYS A 88 -2.14 -15.83 -7.72
CA CYS A 88 -1.27 -14.84 -7.10
C CYS A 88 -2.04 -13.91 -6.16
N LYS A 89 -1.60 -13.80 -4.90
CA LYS A 89 -2.27 -13.00 -3.87
C LYS A 89 -1.41 -11.79 -3.51
N VAL A 90 -1.96 -10.60 -3.68
CA VAL A 90 -1.32 -9.33 -3.33
C VAL A 90 -2.10 -8.69 -2.19
N LEU A 91 -1.42 -8.12 -1.21
CA LEU A 91 -2.03 -7.39 -0.11
C LEU A 91 -1.59 -5.93 -0.13
N GLU A 92 -2.48 -5.01 -0.43
CA GLU A 92 -2.25 -3.57 -0.22
C GLU A 92 -2.63 -3.18 1.22
N VAL A 93 -1.63 -2.77 2.00
CA VAL A 93 -1.83 -2.27 3.37
C VAL A 93 -1.95 -0.75 3.35
N GLY A 94 -3.05 -0.21 3.88
CA GLY A 94 -3.31 1.23 3.82
C GLY A 94 -3.73 1.69 2.42
N CYS A 95 -4.69 1.00 1.81
CA CYS A 95 -5.10 1.21 0.42
C CYS A 95 -5.70 2.59 0.16
N GLY A 96 -6.10 3.34 1.20
CA GLY A 96 -6.72 4.64 1.05
C GLY A 96 -7.98 4.53 0.17
N ASN A 97 -8.11 5.42 -0.81
CA ASN A 97 -9.19 5.39 -1.81
C ASN A 97 -9.03 4.31 -2.91
N GLY A 98 -8.01 3.44 -2.86
CA GLY A 98 -7.83 2.37 -3.83
C GLY A 98 -7.16 2.76 -5.15
N SER A 99 -6.42 3.87 -5.23
CA SER A 99 -5.80 4.30 -6.49
C SER A 99 -4.65 3.41 -7.00
N SER A 100 -4.14 2.49 -6.17
CA SER A 100 -3.22 1.42 -6.62
C SER A 100 -3.95 0.19 -7.16
N ALA A 101 -5.19 -0.05 -6.73
CA ALA A 101 -5.92 -1.25 -7.10
C ALA A 101 -6.17 -1.33 -8.61
N LEU A 102 -6.47 -0.20 -9.24
CA LEU A 102 -6.75 -0.13 -10.67
C LEU A 102 -5.59 -0.60 -11.57
N PRO A 103 -4.37 -0.04 -11.48
CA PRO A 103 -3.25 -0.52 -12.29
C PRO A 103 -2.91 -1.99 -11.98
N ILE A 104 -2.99 -2.43 -10.73
CA ILE A 104 -2.72 -3.83 -10.36
C ILE A 104 -3.71 -4.79 -11.04
N LEU A 105 -5.01 -4.55 -10.89
CA LEU A 105 -6.07 -5.39 -11.45
C LEU A 105 -6.08 -5.38 -12.99
N ARG A 106 -5.71 -4.25 -13.62
CA ARG A 106 -5.58 -4.16 -15.08
C ARG A 106 -4.31 -4.82 -15.61
N GLY A 107 -3.25 -4.84 -14.81
CA GLY A 107 -1.96 -5.42 -15.21
C GLY A 107 -1.99 -6.94 -15.27
N ASN A 108 -2.80 -7.59 -14.43
CA ASN A 108 -2.92 -9.04 -14.40
C ASN A 108 -4.28 -9.49 -13.82
N GLU A 109 -5.15 -10.03 -14.67
CA GLU A 109 -6.48 -10.53 -14.28
C GLU A 109 -6.45 -11.77 -13.37
N LYS A 110 -5.27 -12.38 -13.20
CA LYS A 110 -5.06 -13.58 -12.38
C LYS A 110 -4.77 -13.25 -10.92
N ILE A 111 -4.53 -11.98 -10.59
CA ILE A 111 -4.27 -11.51 -9.23
C ILE A 111 -5.57 -11.50 -8.42
N ILE A 112 -5.46 -11.99 -7.19
CA ILE A 112 -6.41 -11.73 -6.12
C ILE A 112 -5.81 -10.64 -5.24
N LEU A 113 -6.30 -9.42 -5.41
CA LEU A 113 -5.88 -8.26 -4.64
C LEU A 113 -6.71 -8.19 -3.34
N TYR A 114 -6.01 -8.24 -2.23
CA TYR A 114 -6.53 -7.90 -0.93
C TYR A 114 -6.11 -6.47 -0.61
N ALA A 115 -7.01 -5.68 -0.04
CA ALA A 115 -6.71 -4.31 0.34
C ALA A 115 -7.33 -4.00 1.70
N CYS A 116 -6.64 -3.21 2.53
CA CYS A 116 -7.17 -2.73 3.79
C CYS A 116 -6.86 -1.29 4.09
N ASP A 117 -7.68 -0.73 4.96
CA ASP A 117 -7.45 0.55 5.58
C ASP A 117 -8.03 0.50 7.01
N CYS A 118 -7.53 1.37 7.87
CA CYS A 118 -8.02 1.50 9.25
C CYS A 118 -9.40 2.19 9.32
N SER A 119 -9.82 2.88 8.26
CA SER A 119 -11.13 3.52 8.15
C SER A 119 -12.08 2.74 7.23
N ASN A 120 -13.26 2.40 7.75
CA ASN A 120 -14.34 1.79 6.96
C ASN A 120 -14.88 2.73 5.87
N GLU A 121 -14.92 4.03 6.13
CA GLU A 121 -15.33 5.07 5.20
C GLU A 121 -14.34 5.15 4.05
N THR A 122 -13.03 5.13 4.34
CA THR A 122 -11.98 5.08 3.33
C THR A 122 -12.09 3.83 2.46
N LEU A 123 -12.32 2.65 3.07
CA LEU A 123 -12.60 1.41 2.34
C LEU A 123 -13.85 1.53 1.44
N GLN A 124 -14.92 2.14 1.93
CA GLN A 124 -16.13 2.34 1.12
C GLN A 124 -15.85 3.22 -0.09
N ARG A 125 -15.06 4.29 0.06
CA ARG A 125 -14.60 5.11 -1.07
C ARG A 125 -13.72 4.33 -2.03
N ALA A 126 -12.88 3.42 -1.54
CA ALA A 126 -12.11 2.53 -2.40
C ALA A 126 -13.00 1.62 -3.25
N LYS A 127 -14.06 1.05 -2.67
CA LYS A 127 -15.04 0.27 -3.44
C LYS A 127 -15.68 1.12 -4.54
N GLU A 128 -16.14 2.32 -4.19
CA GLU A 128 -16.78 3.24 -5.15
C GLU A 128 -15.83 3.65 -6.27
N PHE A 129 -14.57 3.96 -5.94
CA PHE A 129 -13.54 4.32 -6.92
C PHE A 129 -13.28 3.19 -7.92
N VAL A 130 -13.16 1.95 -7.43
CA VAL A 130 -12.94 0.78 -8.29
C VAL A 130 -14.20 0.42 -9.09
N ALA A 131 -15.39 0.50 -8.48
CA ALA A 131 -16.65 0.23 -9.16
C ALA A 131 -16.98 1.25 -10.26
N ALA A 132 -16.63 2.53 -10.05
CA ALA A 132 -16.84 3.59 -11.02
C ALA A 132 -15.93 3.50 -12.26
N SER A 133 -14.95 2.60 -12.25
CA SER A 133 -14.00 2.42 -13.36
C SER A 133 -14.32 1.15 -14.18
N ASN A 134 -13.85 1.12 -15.43
CA ASN A 134 -14.13 0.05 -16.42
C ASN A 134 -13.63 -1.37 -16.02
N VAL A 135 -13.15 -1.57 -14.80
CA VAL A 135 -12.80 -2.87 -14.21
C VAL A 135 -14.00 -3.56 -13.55
N ALA A 136 -15.16 -2.91 -13.43
CA ALA A 136 -16.38 -3.51 -12.89
C ALA A 136 -16.78 -4.82 -13.61
N SER A 137 -16.59 -4.91 -14.93
CA SER A 137 -16.83 -6.14 -15.71
C SER A 137 -15.87 -7.29 -15.39
N MET A 138 -14.71 -6.99 -14.79
CA MET A 138 -13.75 -7.99 -14.31
C MET A 138 -14.04 -8.42 -12.87
N LEU A 139 -14.63 -7.52 -12.06
CA LEU A 139 -15.03 -7.82 -10.68
C LEU A 139 -16.17 -8.84 -10.62
N GLU A 140 -17.12 -8.77 -11.56
CA GLU A 140 -18.29 -9.66 -11.62
C GLU A 140 -17.96 -11.13 -11.90
N LYS A 141 -16.77 -11.45 -12.45
CA LYS A 141 -16.45 -12.83 -12.83
C LYS A 141 -15.78 -13.67 -11.73
N LYS A 142 -15.09 -13.08 -10.73
CA LYS A 142 -14.36 -13.82 -9.67
C LYS A 142 -14.06 -13.08 -8.34
N GLU A 143 -14.65 -11.91 -8.04
CA GLU A 143 -14.26 -11.05 -6.88
C GLU A 143 -12.72 -10.91 -6.68
N PRO A 144 -11.99 -10.37 -7.67
CA PRO A 144 -10.54 -10.18 -7.60
C PRO A 144 -10.08 -9.11 -6.61
N LEU A 145 -10.97 -8.26 -6.08
CA LEU A 145 -10.66 -7.29 -5.02
C LEU A 145 -11.38 -7.65 -3.71
N LYS A 146 -10.62 -7.87 -2.65
CA LYS A 146 -11.14 -8.17 -1.31
C LYS A 146 -10.74 -7.07 -0.34
N LEU A 147 -11.70 -6.25 0.06
CA LEU A 147 -11.50 -5.28 1.12
C LEU A 147 -11.66 -5.95 2.47
N VAL A 148 -10.61 -5.92 3.28
CA VAL A 148 -10.54 -6.65 4.56
C VAL A 148 -10.29 -5.68 5.70
N HIS A 149 -10.94 -5.94 6.83
CA HIS A 149 -10.69 -5.23 8.07
C HIS A 149 -10.20 -6.25 9.12
N GLY A 150 -9.00 -6.05 9.66
CA GLY A 150 -8.57 -6.65 10.92
C GLY A 150 -7.88 -8.04 10.92
N GLN A 151 -7.84 -8.85 9.84
CA GLN A 151 -7.07 -10.12 9.84
C GLN A 151 -6.55 -10.55 8.46
N TRP A 152 -5.33 -11.10 8.42
CA TRP A 152 -4.61 -11.56 7.21
C TRP A 152 -4.16 -13.01 7.31
N LYS A 153 -4.17 -13.73 6.18
CA LYS A 153 -3.53 -15.06 6.03
C LYS A 153 -2.07 -14.89 5.57
N LYS A 154 -1.19 -15.77 6.04
CA LYS A 154 0.30 -15.69 5.96
C LYS A 154 0.92 -15.82 4.55
N GLU A 155 0.15 -15.79 3.47
CA GLU A 155 0.62 -16.13 2.11
C GLU A 155 0.42 -15.02 1.06
N ALA A 156 0.36 -13.76 1.49
CA ALA A 156 0.24 -12.62 0.58
C ALA A 156 1.55 -11.83 0.53
N VAL A 157 1.92 -11.36 -0.66
CA VAL A 157 2.97 -10.35 -0.80
C VAL A 157 2.36 -9.01 -0.37
N ALA A 158 2.90 -8.42 0.70
CA ALA A 158 2.43 -7.14 1.21
C ALA A 158 3.08 -6.00 0.41
N LEU A 159 2.23 -5.14 -0.14
CA LEU A 159 2.58 -3.91 -0.82
C LEU A 159 2.21 -2.74 0.10
N VAL A 160 3.22 -1.93 0.43
CA VAL A 160 3.08 -0.64 1.12
C VAL A 160 3.69 0.40 0.19
N VAL A 161 2.87 1.31 -0.33
CA VAL A 161 3.27 2.32 -1.33
C VAL A 161 3.09 3.73 -0.80
#